data_AF-W1F9D8-F1
#
_entry.id   AF-W1F9D8-F1
#
_cell.length_a   1.000
_cell.length_b   1.000
_cell.length_c   1.000
_cell.angle_alpha   90.00
_cell.angle_beta   90.00
_cell.angle_gamma   90.00
#
_symmetry.space_group_name_H-M   'P 1'
#
loop_
_entity.id
_entity.type
_entity.pdbx_description
1 polymer ?
#
loop_
_entity_poly.entity_id
_entity_poly.type
_entity_poly.pdbx_seq_one_letter_code
_entity_poly.pdbx_strand_id
1 'polypeptide(L)' 'MKNVGFIGWRGMVGSVLMQRMVEERDFDAIRPVFFSTSQLGQAAPSFWRNHWHTSGCL' A
#
# COMPACT_ATOMS: atom_id res chain seq x y z
N MET A 1 1.04 15.69 4.33
CA MET A 1 1.00 14.30 3.82
C MET A 1 0.40 14.30 2.43
N LYS A 2 1.06 13.67 1.45
CA LYS A 2 0.58 13.57 0.06
C LYS A 2 -0.21 12.27 -0.14
N ASN A 3 -1.23 12.29 -0.99
CA ASN A 3 -1.92 11.07 -1.42
C ASN A 3 -1.07 10.38 -2.50
N VAL A 4 -0.77 9.09 -2.32
CA VAL A 4 0.11 8.33 -3.23
C VAL A 4 -0.57 7.03 -3.62
N GLY A 5 -0.72 6.80 -4.92
CA GLY A 5 -1.30 5.58 -5.47
C GLY A 5 -0.25 4.51 -5.77
N PHE A 6 -0.50 3.27 -5.37
CA PHE A 6 0.35 2.11 -5.65
C PHE A 6 -0.39 1.12 -6.57
N ILE A 7 0.16 0.92 -7.77
CA ILE A 7 -0.30 -0.07 -8.75
C ILE A 7 0.81 -1.09 -8.94
N GLY A 8 0.49 -2.38 -9.06
CA GLY A 8 1.48 -3.44 -9.29
C GLY A 8 2.36 -3.78 -8.08
N TRP A 9 1.98 -3.35 -6.88
CA TRP A 9 2.72 -3.57 -5.63
C TRP A 9 2.89 -5.04 -5.23
N ARG A 10 2.17 -5.97 -5.89
CA ARG A 10 2.23 -7.42 -5.64
C ARG A 10 3.20 -8.18 -6.55
N GLY A 11 3.72 -7.54 -7.60
CA GLY A 11 4.71 -8.14 -8.49
C GLY A 11 6.09 -8.22 -7.85
N MET A 12 7.05 -8.85 -8.52
CA MET A 12 8.42 -9.06 -8.01
C MET A 12 9.09 -7.75 -7.55
N VAL A 13 8.97 -6.68 -8.33
CA VAL A 13 9.55 -5.37 -7.98
C VAL A 13 8.69 -4.65 -6.93
N GLY A 14 7.36 -4.78 -7.05
CA GLY A 14 6.42 -4.15 -6.13
C GLY A 14 6.57 -4.65 -4.69
N SER A 15 6.77 -5.95 -4.50
CA SER A 15 6.93 -6.54 -3.16
C SER A 15 8.23 -6.06 -2.49
N VAL A 16 9.32 -5.96 -3.25
CA VAL A 16 10.60 -5.40 -2.75
C VAL A 16 10.43 -3.94 -2.38
N LEU A 17 9.77 -3.14 -3.23
CA LEU A 17 9.45 -1.74 -2.89
C LEU A 17 8.66 -1.65 -1.58
N MET A 18 7.60 -2.44 -1.43
CA MET A 18 6.78 -2.42 -0.20
C MET A 18 7.60 -2.80 1.03
N GLN A 19 8.47 -3.81 0.93
CA GLN A 19 9.34 -4.20 2.02
C GLN A 19 10.26 -3.05 2.44
N ARG A 20 10.93 -2.39 1.48
CA ARG A 20 11.84 -1.26 1.77
C ARG A 20 11.10 -0.06 2.36
N MET A 21 9.91 0.26 1.84
CA MET A 21 9.09 1.36 2.38
C MET A 21 8.61 1.11 3.82
N VAL A 22 8.41 -0.16 4.21
CA VAL A 22 8.13 -0.52 5.60
C VAL A 22 9.39 -0.40 6.47
N GLU A 23 10.53 -0.93 5.99
CA GLU A 23 11.82 -0.85 6.69
C GLU A 23 12.23 0.60 6.99
N GLU A 24 12.04 1.49 6.02
CA GLU A 24 12.39 2.92 6.13
C GLU A 24 11.26 3.79 6.71
N ARG A 25 10.10 3.20 7.03
CA ARG A 25 8.91 3.89 7.57
C ARG A 25 8.36 5.00 6.67
N ASP A 26 8.49 4.87 5.36
CA ASP A 26 8.02 5.86 4.39
C ASP A 26 6.51 6.11 4.46
N PHE A 27 5.74 5.10 4.88
CA PHE A 27 4.28 5.21 5.04
C PHE A 27 3.84 6.20 6.13
N ASP A 28 4.74 6.59 7.04
CA ASP A 28 4.46 7.63 8.06
C ASP A 28 4.30 9.03 7.42
N ALA A 29 4.86 9.25 6.23
CA ALA A 29 4.88 10.54 5.57
C ALA A 29 3.77 10.73 4.50
N ILE A 30 3.06 9.66 4.13
CA ILE A 30 2.12 9.64 3.00
C ILE A 30 0.75 9.07 3.38
N ARG A 31 -0.23 9.32 2.51
CA ARG A 31 -1.55 8.68 2.53
C ARG A 31 -1.59 7.67 1.38
N PRO A 32 -1.28 6.38 1.62
CA PRO A 32 -1.21 5.38 0.56
C PRO A 32 -2.62 4.95 0.11
N VAL A 33 -2.78 4.76 -1.20
CA VAL A 33 -3.97 4.17 -1.82
C VAL A 33 -3.49 3.01 -2.69
N PHE A 34 -4.02 1.81 -2.47
CA PHE A 34 -3.62 0.61 -3.21
C PHE A 34 -4.65 0.28 -4.28
N PHE A 35 -4.16 -0.01 -5.49
CA PHE A 35 -5.00 -0.39 -6.62
C PHE A 35 -4.73 -1.84 -7.03
N SER A 36 -5.75 -2.52 -7.54
CA SER A 36 -5.60 -3.87 -8.10
C SER A 36 -6.45 -4.06 -9.36
N THR A 37 -5.88 -4.70 -10.38
CA THR A 37 -6.61 -5.06 -11.60
C THR A 37 -7.39 -6.37 -11.48
N SER A 38 -7.14 -7.17 -10.43
CA SER A 38 -7.73 -8.52 -10.29
C SER A 38 -8.40 -8.77 -8.93
N GLN A 39 -8.24 -7.88 -7.95
CA GLN A 39 -8.75 -8.06 -6.58
C GLN A 39 -9.33 -6.76 -6.02
N LEU A 40 -10.27 -6.19 -6.76
CA LEU A 40 -11.04 -5.01 -6.35
C LEU A 40 -11.82 -5.31 -5.06
N GLY A 41 -11.82 -4.36 -4.12
CA GLY A 41 -12.59 -4.42 -2.87
C GLY A 41 -12.00 -5.33 -1.78
N GLN A 42 -10.93 -6.07 -2.07
CA GLN A 42 -10.22 -6.86 -1.07
C GLN A 42 -9.41 -5.96 -0.12
N ALA A 43 -9.22 -6.43 1.11
CA ALA A 43 -8.46 -5.70 2.12
C ALA A 43 -7.07 -5.35 1.60
N ALA A 44 -6.66 -4.09 1.80
CA ALA A 44 -5.30 -3.69 1.56
C ALA A 44 -4.35 -4.50 2.48
N PRO A 45 -3.15 -4.83 2.01
CA PRO A 45 -2.14 -5.53 2.81
C PRO A 45 -1.83 -4.75 4.09
N SER A 46 -1.69 -5.48 5.20
CA SER A 46 -1.36 -4.91 6.52
C SER A 46 0.13 -4.58 6.60
N PHE A 47 0.56 -3.54 5.90
CA PHE A 47 1.93 -3.02 5.94
C PHE A 47 2.18 -2.03 7.08
N TRP A 48 1.12 -1.51 7.72
CA TRP A 48 1.23 -0.47 8.75
C TRP A 48 0.22 -0.64 9.88
N ARG A 49 0.58 -0.17 11.09
CA ARG A 49 -0.14 -0.39 12.36
C ARG A 49 -1.37 0.51 12.58
N ASN A 50 -1.66 1.43 11.67
CA ASN A 50 -2.73 2.41 11.88
C ASN A 50 -3.96 2.00 11.05
N HIS A 51 -4.89 1.31 11.71
CA HIS A 51 -6.12 0.70 11.19
C HIS A 51 -7.18 1.68 10.63
N TRP A 52 -6.85 2.96 10.41
CA TRP A 52 -7.89 3.99 10.21
C TRP A 52 -8.31 4.25 8.76
N HIS A 53 -7.68 3.63 7.77
CA HIS A 53 -8.17 3.68 6.39
C HIS A 53 -7.90 2.34 5.70
N THR A 54 -8.69 1.32 6.04
CA THR A 54 -8.94 0.20 5.11
C THR A 54 -9.78 0.71 3.94
N SER A 55 -9.22 1.61 3.14
CA SER A 55 -9.66 1.75 1.77
C SER A 55 -9.21 0.45 1.10
N GLY A 56 -10.14 -0.48 0.91
CA GLY A 56 -9.90 -1.70 0.15
C GLY A 56 -9.26 -1.36 -1.20
N CYS A 57 -8.61 -2.34 -1.81
CA CYS A 57 -8.00 -2.15 -3.13
C CYS A 57 -9.03 -1.54 -4.09
N LEU A 58 -8.75 -0.33 -4.57
CA LEU A 58 -9.54 0.33 -5.63
C LEU A 58 -9.15 -0.19 -7.01
#